data_AF-A0A2E6NMV5-F1
#
_entry.id   AF-A0A2E6NMV5-F1
#
_cell.length_a   1.000
_cell.length_b   1.000
_cell.length_c   1.000
_cell.angle_alpha   90.00
_cell.angle_beta   90.00
_cell.angle_gamma   90.00
#
_symmetry.space_group_name_H-M   'P 1'
#
loop_
_entity.id
_entity.type
_entity.pdbx_description
1 polymer ?
#
loop_
_entity_poly.entity_id
_entity_poly.type
_entity_poly.pdbx_seq_one_letter_code
_entity_poly.pdbx_strand_id
1 'polypeptide(L)'
;VNKLRGVLNVCAVKAPGYGERRKAMLEDIAAMTGATAVMKDLGRELDEVTPEALGTANRVVIDSDATTIVGGGDSAAAIKAAGLSDKISHVSTGGGASLKLLEGGTLPGVAALCDQT
;
A
#
# COMPACT_ATOMS: atom_id res chain seq x y z
N VAL A 1 0.26 21.78 9.64
CA VAL A 1 -0.31 23.11 9.31
C VAL A 1 -1.33 23.04 8.16
N ASN A 2 -1.00 22.47 7.00
CA ASN A 2 -1.90 22.45 5.83
C ASN A 2 -3.21 21.67 6.05
N LYS A 3 -3.19 20.63 6.88
CA LYS A 3 -4.41 19.93 7.31
C LYS A 3 -5.38 20.81 8.11
N LEU A 4 -4.85 21.56 9.07
CA LEU A 4 -5.64 22.46 9.93
C LEU A 4 -6.23 23.64 9.15
N ARG A 5 -5.58 24.03 8.05
CA ARG A 5 -6.05 25.07 7.13
C ARG A 5 -7.04 24.55 6.07
N GLY A 6 -7.38 23.25 6.08
CA GLY A 6 -8.28 22.64 5.10
C GLY A 6 -7.71 22.53 3.68
N VAL A 7 -6.43 22.84 3.47
CA VAL A 7 -5.80 22.85 2.14
C VAL A 7 -5.48 21.44 1.66
N LEU A 8 -5.10 20.54 2.57
CA LEU A 8 -4.75 19.15 2.25
C LEU A 8 -5.30 18.21 3.31
N ASN A 9 -6.08 17.21 2.89
CA ASN A 9 -6.47 16.12 3.76
C ASN A 9 -5.37 15.05 3.80
N VAL A 10 -4.49 15.15 4.79
CA VAL A 10 -3.29 14.31 4.91
C VAL A 10 -3.19 13.68 6.31
N CYS A 11 -2.60 12.49 6.38
CA CYS A 11 -2.18 11.87 7.64
C CYS A 11 -0.82 11.23 7.44
N ALA A 12 0.01 11.24 8.48
CA ALA A 12 1.30 10.56 8.49
C ALA A 12 1.30 9.55 9.64
N VAL A 13 1.69 8.32 9.33
CA VAL A 13 1.86 7.23 10.31
C VAL A 13 3.28 6.71 10.24
N LYS A 14 3.78 6.18 11.35
CA LYS A 14 5.10 5.55 11.37
C LYS A 14 5.06 4.25 10.57
N ALA A 15 6.08 4.02 9.76
CA ALA A 15 6.22 2.75 9.04
C ALA A 15 6.29 1.58 10.03
N PRO A 16 5.58 0.46 9.77
CA PRO A 16 5.57 -0.70 10.66
C PRO A 16 6.95 -1.36 10.71
N GLY A 17 7.30 -1.91 11.87
CA GLY A 17 8.54 -2.63 12.07
C GLY A 17 9.81 -1.76 12.13
N TYR A 18 10.95 -2.44 12.17
CA TYR A 18 12.28 -1.85 12.36
C TYR A 18 13.32 -2.57 11.48
N GLY A 19 14.39 -1.86 11.12
CA GLY A 19 15.49 -2.40 10.31
C GLY A 19 14.99 -2.95 8.97
N GLU A 20 15.47 -4.14 8.61
CA GLU A 20 15.13 -4.78 7.32
C GLU A 20 13.65 -5.17 7.23
N ARG A 21 13.01 -5.53 8.36
CA ARG A 21 11.56 -5.83 8.39
C ARG A 21 10.71 -4.63 8.00
N ARG A 22 11.17 -3.41 8.30
CA ARG A 22 10.47 -2.19 7.89
C ARG A 22 10.45 -2.06 6.38
N LYS A 23 11.56 -2.39 5.71
CA LYS A 23 11.66 -2.33 4.25
C LYS A 23 10.74 -3.36 3.61
N ALA A 24 10.82 -4.60 4.07
CA ALA A 24 9.95 -5.69 3.63
C ALA A 24 8.46 -5.35 3.80
N MET A 25 8.05 -4.81 4.96
CA MET A 25 6.66 -4.42 5.20
C MET A 25 6.22 -3.22 4.34
N LEU A 26 7.11 -2.27 4.07
CA LEU A 26 6.82 -1.15 3.16
C LEU A 26 6.70 -1.61 1.71
N GLU A 27 7.50 -2.59 1.29
CA GLU A 27 7.38 -3.23 -0.02
C GLU A 27 6.05 -3.99 -0.17
N ASP A 28 5.60 -4.69 0.88
CA ASP A 28 4.30 -5.34 0.89
C ASP A 28 3.14 -4.33 0.76
N ILE A 29 3.21 -3.22 1.49
CA ILE A 29 2.21 -2.15 1.40
C ILE A 29 2.25 -1.52 0.00
N ALA A 30 3.43 -1.30 -0.55
CA ALA A 30 3.60 -0.77 -1.91
C ALA A 30 2.99 -1.72 -2.94
N ALA A 31 3.30 -3.02 -2.86
CA ALA A 31 2.73 -4.04 -3.71
C ALA A 31 1.20 -4.12 -3.60
N MET A 32 0.63 -4.01 -2.39
CA MET A 32 -0.81 -4.07 -2.16
C MET A 32 -1.58 -2.85 -2.70
N THR A 33 -0.93 -1.69 -2.71
CA THR A 33 -1.54 -0.40 -3.10
C THR A 33 -1.17 0.03 -4.52
N GLY A 34 -0.29 -0.71 -5.20
CA GLY A 34 0.29 -0.30 -6.48
C GLY A 34 1.28 0.86 -6.35
N ALA A 35 1.75 1.17 -5.14
CA ALA A 35 2.77 2.19 -4.92
C ALA A 35 4.16 1.67 -5.27
N THR A 36 5.12 2.58 -5.36
CA THR A 36 6.54 2.22 -5.30
C THR A 36 7.13 2.63 -3.95
N ALA A 37 7.75 1.69 -3.24
CA ALA A 37 8.43 2.00 -1.99
C ALA A 37 9.67 2.89 -2.26
N VAL A 38 9.73 4.04 -1.59
CA VAL A 38 10.85 5.00 -1.70
C VAL A 38 11.70 4.87 -0.45
N MET A 39 12.93 4.40 -0.62
CA MET A 39 13.88 4.21 0.47
C MET A 39 15.24 4.77 0.05
N LYS A 40 15.92 5.48 0.97
CA LYS A 40 17.27 6.04 0.73
C LYS A 40 18.28 4.97 0.32
N ASP A 41 18.15 3.77 0.89
CA ASP A 41 19.03 2.65 0.60
C ASP A 41 18.86 2.09 -0.83
N LEU A 42 17.71 2.33 -1.47
CA LEU A 42 17.45 1.97 -2.88
C LEU A 42 17.84 3.06 -3.88
N GLY A 43 18.50 4.15 -3.43
CA GLY A 43 18.96 5.23 -4.29
C GLY A 43 17.85 6.10 -4.88
N ARG A 44 16.63 6.04 -4.32
CA ARG A 44 15.53 6.94 -4.69
C ARG A 44 15.39 8.03 -3.65
N GLU A 45 15.57 9.27 -4.08
CA GLU A 45 15.35 10.46 -3.26
C GLU A 45 13.87 10.87 -3.28
N LEU A 46 13.42 11.49 -2.18
CA LEU A 46 12.04 11.97 -2.06
C LEU A 46 11.71 13.09 -3.05
N ASP A 47 12.73 13.79 -3.54
CA ASP A 47 12.59 14.92 -4.47
C ASP A 47 12.27 14.47 -5.91
N GLU A 48 12.56 13.22 -6.26
CA GLU A 48 12.31 12.66 -7.59
C GLU A 48 10.99 11.87 -7.67
N VAL A 49 10.22 11.84 -6.58
CA VAL A 49 8.98 11.06 -6.50
C VAL A 49 7.88 11.70 -7.34
N THR A 50 7.45 10.99 -8.38
CA THR A 50 6.30 11.38 -9.19
C THR A 50 4.98 10.90 -8.55
N PRO A 51 3.83 11.53 -8.88
CA PRO A 51 2.52 11.06 -8.42
C PRO A 51 2.21 9.61 -8.80
N GLU A 52 2.87 9.09 -9.83
CA GLU A 52 2.73 7.71 -10.33
C GLU A 52 3.30 6.69 -9.34
N ALA A 53 4.23 7.10 -8.47
CA ALA A 53 4.77 6.23 -7.42
C ALA A 53 3.83 6.09 -6.22
N LEU A 54 2.76 6.89 -6.14
CA LEU A 54 1.81 6.86 -5.03
C LEU A 54 0.80 5.72 -5.20
N GLY A 55 0.60 4.94 -4.13
CA GLY A 55 -0.40 3.89 -4.10
C GLY A 55 -1.82 4.41 -3.92
N THR A 56 -2.79 3.61 -4.34
CA THR A 56 -4.21 3.90 -4.15
C THR A 56 -4.85 2.83 -3.26
N ALA A 57 -5.69 3.26 -2.32
CA ALA A 57 -6.48 2.39 -1.46
C ALA A 57 -7.93 2.90 -1.40
N ASN A 58 -8.89 2.00 -1.22
CA ASN A 58 -10.31 2.37 -1.15
C ASN A 58 -10.63 3.08 0.18
N ARG A 59 -10.06 2.59 1.27
CA ARG A 59 -10.22 3.20 2.59
C ARG A 59 -8.96 3.00 3.43
N VAL A 60 -8.56 4.06 4.14
CA VAL A 60 -7.50 3.99 5.14
C VAL A 60 -8.08 4.46 6.47
N VAL A 61 -8.05 3.60 7.48
CA VAL A 61 -8.51 3.90 8.84
C VAL A 61 -7.28 3.93 9.73
N ILE A 62 -7.12 5.03 10.47
CA ILE A 62 -5.94 5.28 11.30
C ILE A 62 -6.43 5.50 12.72
N ASP A 63 -6.02 4.61 13.61
CA ASP A 63 -6.24 4.71 15.05
C ASP A 63 -4.89 4.98 15.76
N SER A 64 -4.94 5.23 17.05
CA SER A 64 -3.80 5.42 17.95
C SER A 64 -2.81 4.25 17.91
N ASP A 65 -3.31 3.01 17.86
CA ASP A 65 -2.49 1.81 17.96
C ASP A 65 -2.29 1.08 16.62
N ALA A 66 -3.19 1.30 15.66
CA ALA A 66 -3.20 0.52 14.41
C ALA A 66 -3.58 1.35 13.18
N THR A 67 -2.96 1.03 12.06
CA THR A 67 -3.31 1.54 10.74
C THR A 67 -3.89 0.41 9.91
N THR A 68 -5.14 0.57 9.47
CA THR A 68 -5.81 -0.39 8.59
C THR A 68 -5.89 0.20 7.20
N ILE A 69 -5.22 -0.44 6.25
CA ILE A 69 -5.29 -0.10 4.83
C ILE A 69 -6.20 -1.12 4.17
N VAL A 70 -7.37 -0.66 3.72
CA VAL A 70 -8.31 -1.50 2.98
C VAL A 70 -7.96 -1.37 1.49
N GLY A 71 -7.26 -2.40 1.02
CA GLY A 71 -6.67 -2.49 -0.33
C GLY A 71 -7.68 -2.51 -1.47
N GLY A 72 -7.21 -2.56 -2.70
CA GLY A 72 -8.05 -2.47 -3.89
C GLY A 72 -7.39 -1.79 -5.09
N GLY A 73 -6.11 -1.43 -5.02
CA GLY A 73 -5.37 -0.76 -6.09
C GLY A 73 -5.49 -1.49 -7.44
N ASP A 74 -5.11 -2.76 -7.50
CA ASP A 74 -5.12 -3.52 -8.77
C ASP A 74 -6.53 -3.79 -9.30
N SER A 75 -7.45 -4.20 -8.42
CA SER A 75 -8.83 -4.47 -8.82
C SER A 75 -9.56 -3.19 -9.23
N ALA A 76 -9.36 -2.08 -8.52
CA ALA A 76 -9.95 -0.79 -8.88
C ALA A 76 -9.28 -0.18 -10.13
N ALA A 77 -7.96 -0.31 -10.29
CA ALA A 77 -7.25 0.12 -11.49
C ALA A 77 -7.69 -0.68 -12.73
N ALA A 78 -7.83 -2.01 -12.62
CA ALA A 78 -8.33 -2.86 -13.68
C ALA A 78 -9.80 -2.56 -14.04
N ILE A 79 -10.68 -2.35 -13.04
CA ILE A 79 -12.08 -1.98 -13.26
C ILE A 79 -12.19 -0.62 -13.96
N LYS A 80 -11.35 0.35 -13.56
CA LYS A 80 -11.28 1.67 -14.18
C LYS A 80 -10.75 1.60 -15.62
N ALA A 81 -9.70 0.81 -15.87
CA ALA A 81 -9.17 0.56 -17.21
C ALA A 81 -10.21 -0.15 -18.12
N ALA A 82 -11.03 -1.02 -17.55
CA ALA A 82 -12.08 -1.74 -18.27
C ALA A 82 -13.40 -0.95 -18.41
N GLY A 83 -13.50 0.28 -17.86
CA GLY A 83 -14.69 1.12 -17.98
C GLY A 83 -15.94 0.56 -17.28
N LEU A 84 -15.77 -0.34 -16.31
CA LEU A 84 -16.86 -1.07 -15.64
C LEU A 84 -17.23 -0.47 -14.27
N SER A 85 -16.68 0.70 -13.94
CA SER A 85 -16.84 1.39 -12.66
C SER A 85 -18.30 1.55 -12.23
N ASP A 86 -19.20 1.81 -13.18
CA ASP A 86 -20.62 2.08 -12.90
C ASP A 86 -21.46 0.81 -12.66
N LYS A 87 -20.86 -0.38 -12.85
CA LYS A 87 -21.57 -1.67 -12.77
C LYS A 87 -21.17 -2.51 -11.56
N ILE A 88 -20.27 -2.03 -10.69
CA ILE A 88 -19.72 -2.79 -9.57
C ILE A 88 -20.02 -2.09 -8.25
N SER A 89 -20.86 -2.71 -7.44
CA SER A 89 -21.30 -2.20 -6.13
C SER A 89 -20.32 -2.52 -4.98
N HIS A 90 -19.40 -3.49 -5.17
CA HIS A 90 -18.41 -3.89 -4.18
C HIS A 90 -17.16 -4.47 -4.86
N VAL A 91 -15.98 -3.96 -4.51
CA VAL A 91 -14.67 -4.47 -4.98
C VAL A 91 -13.99 -5.17 -3.82
N SER A 92 -13.69 -6.46 -3.95
CA SER A 92 -13.02 -7.25 -2.90
C SER A 92 -11.57 -6.80 -2.73
N THR A 93 -11.21 -6.42 -1.51
CA THR A 93 -10.02 -5.60 -1.18
C THR A 93 -8.80 -6.40 -0.73
N GLY A 94 -8.88 -7.73 -0.74
CA GLY A 94 -7.77 -8.63 -0.39
C GLY A 94 -7.08 -9.31 -1.58
N GLY A 95 -7.57 -9.07 -2.81
CA GLY A 95 -7.19 -9.84 -3.99
C GLY A 95 -5.71 -9.77 -4.37
N GLY A 96 -5.14 -8.57 -4.55
CA GLY A 96 -3.80 -8.41 -5.15
C GLY A 96 -2.67 -9.09 -4.36
N ALA A 97 -2.60 -8.84 -3.04
CA ALA A 97 -1.60 -9.50 -2.19
C ALA A 97 -1.86 -11.00 -2.05
N SER A 98 -3.13 -11.42 -1.97
CA SER A 98 -3.49 -12.85 -1.86
C SER A 98 -3.25 -13.60 -3.18
N LEU A 99 -3.47 -12.98 -4.33
CA LEU A 99 -3.19 -13.53 -5.66
C LEU A 99 -1.69 -13.70 -5.84
N LYS A 100 -0.88 -12.70 -5.50
CA LYS A 100 0.58 -12.80 -5.56
C LYS A 100 1.13 -13.93 -4.67
N LEU A 101 0.53 -14.11 -3.49
CA LEU A 101 0.83 -15.25 -2.61
C LEU A 101 0.38 -16.60 -3.21
N LEU A 102 -0.82 -16.66 -3.82
CA LEU A 102 -1.37 -17.86 -4.47
C LEU A 102 -0.64 -18.23 -5.78
N GLU A 103 -0.09 -17.26 -6.49
CA GLU A 103 0.78 -17.42 -7.67
C GLU A 103 2.17 -17.96 -7.30
N GLY A 104 2.43 -18.21 -6.00
CA GLY A 104 3.70 -18.71 -5.49
C GLY A 104 4.74 -17.62 -5.23
N GLY A 105 4.37 -16.35 -5.37
CA GLY A 105 5.22 -15.23 -4.98
C GLY A 105 5.31 -15.10 -3.47
N THR A 106 6.53 -15.02 -2.94
CA THR A 106 6.74 -14.73 -1.52
C THR A 106 6.51 -13.25 -1.26
N LEU A 107 5.56 -12.93 -0.38
CA LEU A 107 5.46 -11.59 0.19
C LEU A 107 6.56 -11.44 1.25
N PRO A 108 7.53 -10.52 1.07
CA PRO A 108 8.68 -10.42 1.96
C PRO A 108 8.32 -10.17 3.44
N GLY A 109 7.21 -9.48 3.74
CA GLY A 109 6.74 -9.33 5.12
C GLY A 109 6.03 -10.56 5.69
N VAL A 110 5.37 -11.38 4.85
CA VAL A 110 4.82 -12.69 5.28
C VAL A 110 5.95 -13.69 5.51
N ALA A 111 6.95 -13.73 4.62
CA ALA A 111 8.15 -14.55 4.79
C ALA A 111 8.88 -14.20 6.11
N ALA A 112 9.01 -12.90 6.41
CA ALA A 112 9.59 -12.43 7.67
C ALA A 112 8.81 -12.82 8.94
N LEU A 113 7.53 -13.21 8.82
CA LEU A 113 6.72 -13.75 9.92
C LEU A 113 6.89 -15.26 10.06
N CYS A 114 7.02 -15.99 8.95
CA CYS A 114 7.17 -17.46 8.94
C CYS A 114 8.54 -17.94 9.43
N ASP A 115 9.60 -17.13 9.29
CA ASP A 115 10.96 -17.47 9.77
C ASP A 115 11.12 -17.46 11.31
N GLN A 116 10.03 -17.29 12.07
CA GLN A 116 10.05 -17.26 13.54
C GLN A 116 9.28 -18.40 14.23
N THR A 117 8.91 -19.47 13.52
CA THR A 117 8.37 -20.72 14.11
C THR A 117 9.33 -21.88 14.03
#